data_AF-A0A430BH49-F1
#
_entry.id   AF-A0A430BH49-F1
#
_cell.length_a   1.000
_cell.length_b   1.000
_cell.length_c   1.000
_cell.angle_alpha   90.00
_cell.angle_beta   90.00
_cell.angle_gamma   90.00
#
_symmetry.space_group_name_H-M   'P 1'
#
loop_
_entity.id
_entity.type
_entity.pdbx_description
1 polymer ?
#
loop_
_entity_poly.entity_id
_entity_poly.type
_entity_poly.pdbx_seq_one_letter_code
_entity_poly.pdbx_strand_id
1 'polypeptide(L)'
;MRAGRHAAAWAMQMAAIAARDPATRDDPALPYHLRWAWDGRPFDGRDVLVRCYHGLGDTLQFARYLPALAARARSVTVEAQARLVPLLAQMAGMTVVPFDVARPHRPSDCDIEITELPLALRLAPDAVAMPYLHWPAADLPAGTIGLCAQAGDWDAERSIPPALLEPLCAERPCVMLTPGATDLPCLNPQGCPFDMGATAALVAGVDLVVTVDTMIAHLAGALGRPTWLLVKAEPDWRWDPARRDTPWYPTMRLYPQAARGDWSSVLATVRADLAASPSRRSLVAWPA
;
A
#
# COMPACT_ATOMS: atom_id res chain seq x y z
N MET A 1 15.04 -2.17 -7.62
CA MET A 1 13.72 -1.60 -7.89
C MET A 1 13.75 -0.08 -8.00
N ARG A 2 14.08 0.68 -6.95
CA ARG A 2 14.12 2.16 -6.95
C ARG A 2 14.75 2.81 -8.19
N ALA A 3 15.92 2.34 -8.61
CA ALA A 3 16.65 2.87 -9.77
C ALA A 3 16.12 2.41 -11.15
N GLY A 4 14.91 1.85 -11.25
CA GLY A 4 14.32 1.36 -12.51
C GLY A 4 15.00 0.13 -13.13
N ARG A 5 16.11 -0.37 -12.54
CA ARG A 5 16.85 -1.56 -13.01
C ARG A 5 16.15 -2.87 -12.60
N HIS A 6 14.93 -3.10 -13.10
CA HIS A 6 14.08 -4.23 -12.72
C HIS A 6 14.73 -5.58 -13.06
N ALA A 7 15.29 -5.73 -14.26
CA ALA A 7 15.96 -6.97 -14.66
C ALA A 7 17.10 -7.38 -13.71
N ALA A 8 17.94 -6.42 -13.30
CA ALA A 8 19.02 -6.67 -12.34
C ALA A 8 18.48 -7.05 -10.95
N ALA A 9 17.45 -6.34 -10.47
CA ALA A 9 16.81 -6.65 -9.18
C ALA A 9 16.21 -8.07 -9.19
N TRP A 10 15.55 -8.45 -10.29
CA TRP A 10 15.00 -9.78 -10.46
C TRP A 10 16.07 -10.87 -10.54
N ALA A 11 17.21 -10.61 -11.17
CA ALA A 11 18.33 -11.54 -11.18
C ALA A 11 18.86 -11.80 -9.75
N MET A 12 18.99 -10.75 -8.93
CA MET A 12 19.38 -10.89 -7.53
C MET A 12 18.36 -11.70 -6.72
N GLN A 13 17.06 -11.43 -6.91
CA GLN A 13 16.01 -12.16 -6.21
C GLN A 13 15.93 -13.63 -6.64
N MET A 14 16.11 -13.94 -7.93
CA MET A 14 16.23 -15.32 -8.40
C MET A 14 17.44 -16.05 -7.81
N ALA A 15 18.59 -15.38 -7.70
CA ALA A 15 19.76 -15.95 -7.05
C ALA A 15 19.49 -16.24 -5.56
N ALA A 16 18.78 -15.34 -4.87
CA ALA A 16 18.34 -15.55 -3.50
C ALA A 16 17.39 -16.75 -3.37
N ILE A 17 16.39 -16.88 -4.28
CA ILE A 17 15.47 -18.03 -4.33
C ILE A 17 16.24 -19.35 -4.52
N ALA A 18 17.19 -19.38 -5.46
CA ALA A 18 17.99 -20.57 -5.77
C ALA A 18 18.90 -21.01 -4.60
N ALA A 19 19.25 -20.09 -3.69
CA ALA A 19 20.07 -20.37 -2.53
C ALA A 19 19.28 -20.85 -1.30
N ARG A 20 17.94 -20.84 -1.35
CA ARG A 20 17.10 -21.27 -0.22
C ARG A 20 17.18 -22.78 -0.03
N ASP A 21 17.27 -23.22 1.22
CA ASP A 21 17.19 -24.64 1.57
C ASP A 21 15.74 -25.12 1.44
N PRO A 22 15.42 -26.04 0.51
CA PRO A 22 14.06 -26.55 0.30
C PRO A 22 13.42 -27.14 1.57
N ALA A 23 14.22 -27.61 2.54
CA ALA A 23 13.71 -28.14 3.80
C ALA A 23 13.06 -27.07 4.70
N THR A 24 13.36 -25.80 4.46
CA THR A 24 12.83 -24.65 5.24
C THR A 24 11.63 -23.98 4.57
N ARG A 25 11.13 -24.55 3.46
CA ARG A 25 10.02 -23.99 2.70
C ARG A 25 8.75 -23.96 3.54
N ASP A 26 8.16 -22.78 3.67
CA ASP A 26 6.97 -22.50 4.47
C ASP A 26 7.03 -23.07 5.90
N ASP A 27 8.21 -22.99 6.54
CA ASP A 27 8.43 -23.57 7.86
C ASP A 27 7.45 -23.00 8.91
N PRO A 28 6.56 -23.83 9.50
CA PRO A 28 5.58 -23.39 10.47
C PRO A 28 6.20 -22.90 11.79
N ALA A 29 7.46 -23.23 12.08
CA ALA A 29 8.18 -22.75 13.26
C ALA A 29 8.62 -21.28 13.12
N LEU A 30 8.66 -20.74 11.90
CA LEU A 30 9.05 -19.35 11.66
C LEU A 30 7.83 -18.42 11.75
N PRO A 31 8.01 -17.17 12.23
CA PRO A 31 7.06 -16.10 12.00
C PRO A 31 6.76 -15.92 10.51
N TYR A 32 5.52 -15.58 10.14
CA TYR A 32 5.12 -15.43 8.73
C TYR A 32 6.08 -14.56 7.90
N HIS A 33 6.48 -13.40 8.41
CA HIS A 33 7.37 -12.47 7.69
C HIS A 33 8.79 -13.02 7.42
N LEU A 34 9.16 -14.18 7.99
CA LEU A 34 10.42 -14.89 7.71
C LEU A 34 10.20 -16.15 6.85
N ARG A 35 8.95 -16.51 6.55
CA ARG A 35 8.62 -17.64 5.69
C ARG A 35 8.75 -17.27 4.23
N TRP A 36 8.90 -18.29 3.40
CA TRP A 36 8.92 -18.18 1.96
C TRP A 36 8.21 -19.39 1.36
N ALA A 37 7.54 -19.19 0.22
CA ALA A 37 6.73 -20.23 -0.41
C ALA A 37 7.18 -20.55 -1.84
N TRP A 38 7.67 -19.58 -2.61
CA TRP A 38 8.05 -19.82 -3.99
C TRP A 38 9.47 -20.34 -4.13
N ASP A 39 9.65 -21.35 -4.97
CA ASP A 39 10.92 -21.95 -5.32
C ASP A 39 11.31 -21.70 -6.78
N GLY A 40 10.68 -20.71 -7.43
CA GLY A 40 11.00 -20.31 -8.81
C GLY A 40 10.35 -21.17 -9.89
N ARG A 41 9.54 -22.17 -9.52
CA ARG A 41 8.80 -23.01 -10.47
C ARG A 41 7.82 -22.19 -11.32
N PRO A 42 7.62 -22.55 -12.61
CA PRO A 42 6.60 -21.93 -13.45
C PRO A 42 5.18 -22.12 -12.90
N PHE A 43 4.32 -21.11 -13.07
CA PHE A 43 2.94 -21.12 -12.60
C PHE A 43 1.89 -21.14 -13.73
N ASP A 44 2.29 -20.90 -14.99
CA ASP A 44 1.36 -20.84 -16.12
C ASP A 44 0.55 -22.15 -16.24
N GLY A 45 -0.79 -22.02 -16.28
CA GLY A 45 -1.71 -23.16 -16.34
C GLY A 45 -1.76 -24.05 -15.09
N ARG A 46 -1.25 -23.58 -13.94
CA ARG A 46 -1.27 -24.27 -12.63
C ARG A 46 -2.29 -23.68 -11.68
N ASP A 47 -2.67 -24.47 -10.69
CA ASP A 47 -3.38 -23.95 -9.51
C ASP A 47 -2.36 -23.23 -8.62
N VAL A 48 -2.61 -21.94 -8.37
CA VAL A 48 -1.66 -21.07 -7.65
C VAL A 48 -2.24 -20.67 -6.31
N LEU A 49 -1.47 -20.91 -5.24
CA LEU A 49 -1.76 -20.37 -3.92
C LEU A 49 -0.83 -19.18 -3.64
N VAL A 50 -1.42 -17.99 -3.58
CA VAL A 50 -0.71 -16.76 -3.20
C VAL A 50 -0.73 -16.60 -1.69
N ARG A 51 0.43 -16.41 -1.08
CA ARG A 51 0.63 -16.24 0.36
C ARG A 51 0.99 -14.78 0.67
N CYS A 52 0.28 -14.14 1.60
CA CYS A 52 0.51 -12.72 1.93
C CYS A 52 1.17 -12.54 3.32
N TYR A 53 2.44 -12.91 3.45
CA TYR A 53 3.06 -13.12 4.77
C TYR A 53 3.48 -11.85 5.52
N HIS A 54 3.52 -10.71 4.82
CA HIS A 54 4.00 -9.44 5.35
C HIS A 54 2.87 -8.54 5.89
N GLY A 55 3.07 -7.22 5.93
CA GLY A 55 2.09 -6.29 6.49
C GLY A 55 0.90 -6.05 5.57
N LEU A 56 -0.15 -5.41 6.10
CA LEU A 56 -1.34 -5.04 5.30
C LEU A 56 -0.99 -4.17 4.10
N GLY A 57 -0.01 -3.26 4.25
CA GLY A 57 0.47 -2.40 3.18
C GLY A 57 1.16 -3.18 2.06
N ASP A 58 1.98 -4.18 2.39
CA ASP A 58 2.63 -5.05 1.41
C ASP A 58 1.60 -5.83 0.61
N THR A 59 0.63 -6.47 1.30
CA THR A 59 -0.46 -7.18 0.65
C THR A 59 -1.22 -6.26 -0.30
N LEU A 60 -1.63 -5.06 0.16
CA LEU A 60 -2.33 -4.11 -0.69
C LEU A 60 -1.50 -3.70 -1.89
N GLN A 61 -0.21 -3.38 -1.71
CA GLN A 61 0.67 -2.94 -2.80
C GLN A 61 0.83 -3.99 -3.88
N PHE A 62 1.11 -5.24 -3.50
CA PHE A 62 1.39 -6.31 -4.44
C PHE A 62 0.13 -7.01 -4.96
N ALA A 63 -1.03 -6.80 -4.33
CA ALA A 63 -2.33 -7.24 -4.87
C ALA A 63 -2.58 -6.75 -6.30
N ARG A 64 -1.98 -5.62 -6.70
CA ARG A 64 -2.04 -5.11 -8.07
C ARG A 64 -1.64 -6.13 -9.14
N TYR A 65 -0.79 -7.09 -8.80
CA TYR A 65 -0.29 -8.10 -9.75
C TYR A 65 -1.23 -9.32 -9.87
N LEU A 66 -2.21 -9.47 -8.97
CA LEU A 66 -3.14 -10.59 -8.96
C LEU A 66 -3.97 -10.74 -10.25
N PRO A 67 -4.46 -9.66 -10.91
CA PRO A 67 -5.18 -9.80 -12.17
C PRO A 67 -4.31 -10.39 -13.29
N ALA A 68 -3.04 -9.98 -13.37
CA ALA A 68 -2.11 -10.52 -14.36
C ALA A 68 -1.73 -11.98 -14.06
N LEU A 69 -1.66 -12.37 -12.78
CA LEU A 69 -1.52 -13.77 -12.37
C LEU A 69 -2.75 -14.59 -12.77
N ALA A 70 -3.95 -14.12 -12.45
CA ALA A 70 -5.21 -14.81 -12.73
C ALA A 70 -5.46 -15.04 -14.23
N ALA A 71 -4.93 -14.17 -15.10
CA ALA A 71 -5.00 -14.34 -16.55
C ALA A 71 -4.12 -15.50 -17.10
N ARG A 72 -3.17 -15.99 -16.30
CA ARG A 72 -2.14 -16.97 -16.71
C ARG A 72 -2.20 -18.28 -15.94
N ALA A 73 -2.61 -18.23 -14.67
CA ALA A 73 -2.85 -19.39 -13.84
C ALA A 73 -4.14 -20.13 -14.26
N ARG A 74 -4.24 -21.42 -13.90
CA ARG A 74 -5.49 -22.19 -14.05
C ARG A 74 -6.53 -21.76 -13.00
N SER A 75 -6.07 -21.58 -11.77
CA SER A 75 -6.85 -21.02 -10.67
C SER A 75 -5.94 -20.25 -9.73
N VAL A 76 -6.50 -19.29 -9.00
CA VAL A 76 -5.78 -18.50 -8.00
C VAL A 76 -6.55 -18.52 -6.69
N THR A 77 -5.91 -18.99 -5.63
CA THR A 77 -6.35 -18.80 -4.24
C THR A 77 -5.39 -17.84 -3.57
N VAL A 78 -5.91 -16.81 -2.91
CA VAL A 78 -5.11 -15.83 -2.15
C VAL A 78 -5.39 -16.01 -0.68
N GLU A 79 -4.38 -16.45 0.07
CA GLU A 79 -4.41 -16.52 1.53
C GLU A 79 -3.87 -15.21 2.10
N ALA A 80 -4.74 -14.44 2.76
CA ALA A 80 -4.44 -13.08 3.20
C ALA A 80 -4.91 -12.80 4.64
N GLN A 81 -4.49 -11.67 5.19
CA GLN A 81 -4.95 -11.20 6.50
C GLN A 81 -6.47 -11.01 6.46
N ALA A 82 -7.20 -11.56 7.45
CA ALA A 82 -8.66 -11.58 7.47
C ALA A 82 -9.30 -10.20 7.23
N ARG A 83 -8.65 -9.14 7.71
CA ARG A 83 -9.08 -7.75 7.53
C ARG A 83 -9.12 -7.30 6.06
N LEU A 84 -8.23 -7.82 5.20
CA LEU A 84 -8.17 -7.45 3.78
C LEU A 84 -9.05 -8.34 2.89
N VAL A 85 -9.56 -9.46 3.41
CA VAL A 85 -10.38 -10.39 2.63
C VAL A 85 -11.57 -9.68 1.95
N PRO A 86 -12.37 -8.82 2.63
CA PRO A 86 -13.49 -8.14 1.97
C PRO A 86 -13.08 -7.24 0.80
N LEU A 87 -11.89 -6.63 0.87
CA LEU A 87 -11.37 -5.77 -0.20
C LEU A 87 -10.87 -6.59 -1.38
N LEU A 88 -10.03 -7.60 -1.11
CA LEU A 88 -9.41 -8.42 -2.15
C LEU A 88 -10.42 -9.34 -2.84
N ALA A 89 -11.45 -9.80 -2.13
CA ALA A 89 -12.51 -10.65 -2.69
C ALA A 89 -13.33 -9.97 -3.80
N GLN A 90 -13.20 -8.65 -3.98
CA GLN A 90 -13.82 -7.93 -5.11
C GLN A 90 -13.08 -8.13 -6.43
N MET A 91 -11.84 -8.64 -6.39
CA MET A 91 -11.03 -8.87 -7.58
C MET A 91 -11.51 -10.14 -8.29
N ALA A 92 -11.79 -10.04 -9.59
CA ALA A 92 -12.28 -11.17 -10.38
C ALA A 92 -11.17 -12.21 -10.64
N GLY A 93 -11.58 -13.47 -10.81
CA GLY A 93 -10.69 -14.56 -11.23
C GLY A 93 -9.87 -15.20 -10.10
N MET A 94 -10.21 -14.94 -8.83
CA MET A 94 -9.53 -15.55 -7.68
C MET A 94 -10.48 -15.85 -6.52
N THR A 95 -10.09 -16.80 -5.68
CA THR A 95 -10.72 -17.07 -4.39
C THR A 95 -9.85 -16.45 -3.31
N VAL A 96 -10.41 -15.64 -2.41
CA VAL A 96 -9.66 -15.04 -1.30
C VAL A 96 -10.10 -15.67 0.01
N VAL A 97 -9.14 -16.16 0.79
CA VAL A 97 -9.36 -16.81 2.07
C VAL A 97 -8.51 -16.15 3.17
N PRO A 98 -9.01 -16.09 4.42
CA PRO A 98 -8.21 -15.59 5.53
C PRO A 98 -7.10 -16.58 5.90
N PHE A 99 -6.01 -16.07 6.48
CA PHE A 99 -5.08 -16.91 7.24
C PHE A 99 -5.82 -17.65 8.36
N ASP A 100 -5.61 -18.96 8.42
CA ASP A 100 -5.96 -19.80 9.57
C ASP A 100 -4.69 -20.48 10.07
N VAL A 101 -4.11 -19.94 11.15
CA VAL A 101 -2.89 -20.49 11.75
C VAL A 101 -3.11 -21.91 12.28
N ALA A 102 -4.32 -22.22 12.74
CA ALA A 102 -4.65 -23.55 13.23
C ALA A 102 -4.87 -24.55 12.09
N ARG A 103 -5.26 -24.07 10.90
CA ARG A 103 -5.55 -24.88 9.71
C ARG A 103 -5.04 -24.18 8.45
N PRO A 104 -3.71 -24.08 8.27
CA PRO A 104 -3.15 -23.38 7.12
C PRO A 104 -3.65 -24.00 5.82
N HIS A 105 -3.86 -23.17 4.80
CA HIS A 105 -4.30 -23.68 3.51
C HIS A 105 -3.24 -24.66 2.97
N ARG A 106 -3.71 -25.81 2.44
CA ARG A 106 -2.83 -26.82 1.84
C ARG A 106 -2.10 -26.21 0.64
N PRO A 107 -0.81 -26.55 0.43
CA PRO A 107 -0.09 -26.16 -0.78
C PRO A 107 -0.83 -26.56 -2.06
N SER A 108 -0.65 -25.77 -3.11
CA SER A 108 -1.17 -26.01 -4.45
C SER A 108 -0.09 -26.51 -5.40
N ASP A 109 -0.37 -26.54 -6.70
CA ASP A 109 0.63 -26.88 -7.73
C ASP A 109 1.83 -25.91 -7.67
N CYS A 110 1.54 -24.63 -7.39
CA CYS A 110 2.54 -23.59 -7.19
C CYS A 110 2.11 -22.65 -6.04
N ASP A 111 2.95 -22.49 -5.03
CA ASP A 111 2.75 -21.49 -3.98
C ASP A 111 3.69 -20.33 -4.24
N ILE A 112 3.19 -19.09 -4.17
CA ILE A 112 3.95 -17.87 -4.43
C ILE A 112 3.69 -16.85 -3.33
N GLU A 113 4.74 -16.25 -2.74
CA GLU A 113 4.53 -15.13 -1.81
C GLU A 113 4.20 -13.86 -2.61
N ILE A 114 3.24 -13.04 -2.14
CA ILE A 114 2.69 -11.93 -2.93
C ILE A 114 3.73 -10.90 -3.38
N THR A 115 4.79 -10.68 -2.61
CA THR A 115 5.92 -9.78 -2.92
C THR A 115 6.84 -10.34 -4.01
N GLU A 116 6.73 -11.63 -4.33
CA GLU A 116 7.48 -12.31 -5.40
C GLU A 116 6.76 -12.24 -6.76
N LEU A 117 5.48 -11.82 -6.79
CA LEU A 117 4.70 -11.67 -8.02
C LEU A 117 5.33 -10.77 -9.10
N PRO A 118 5.94 -9.60 -8.78
CA PRO A 118 6.59 -8.78 -9.81
C PRO A 118 7.68 -9.55 -10.55
N LEU A 119 8.44 -10.39 -9.83
CA LEU A 119 9.47 -11.24 -10.42
C LEU A 119 8.86 -12.40 -11.20
N ALA A 120 7.89 -13.11 -10.62
CA ALA A 120 7.24 -14.25 -11.27
C ALA A 120 6.59 -13.83 -12.60
N LEU A 121 5.93 -12.67 -12.62
CA LEU A 121 5.27 -12.12 -13.80
C LEU A 121 6.24 -11.36 -14.72
N ARG A 122 7.43 -10.98 -14.24
CA ARG A 122 8.35 -10.04 -14.90
C ARG A 122 7.68 -8.73 -15.27
N LEU A 123 6.87 -8.20 -14.35
CA LEU A 123 6.15 -6.95 -14.52
C LEU A 123 6.72 -5.87 -13.61
N ALA A 124 7.08 -4.74 -14.22
CA ALA A 124 7.46 -3.52 -13.52
C ALA A 124 6.23 -2.86 -12.87
N PRO A 125 6.41 -2.03 -11.83
CA PRO A 125 5.29 -1.36 -11.17
C PRO A 125 4.41 -0.53 -12.12
N ASP A 126 5.01 0.19 -13.06
CA ASP A 126 4.31 1.02 -14.04
C ASP A 126 3.64 0.23 -15.18
N ALA A 127 3.92 -1.07 -15.29
CA ALA A 127 3.32 -1.95 -16.30
C ALA A 127 1.95 -2.54 -15.88
N VAL A 128 1.44 -2.18 -14.70
CA VAL A 128 0.21 -2.72 -14.13
C VAL A 128 -0.87 -1.65 -14.07
N ALA A 129 -2.08 -1.98 -14.54
CA ALA A 129 -3.23 -1.09 -14.57
C ALA A 129 -3.64 -0.58 -13.17
N MET A 130 -4.11 0.66 -13.13
CA MET A 130 -4.58 1.36 -11.93
C MET A 130 -5.90 2.11 -12.24
N PRO A 131 -6.83 2.26 -11.27
CA PRO A 131 -6.88 1.55 -9.98
C PRO A 131 -7.18 0.06 -10.14
N TYR A 132 -6.88 -0.75 -9.11
CA TYR A 132 -7.21 -2.18 -9.09
C TYR A 132 -8.20 -2.56 -7.98
N LEU A 133 -8.62 -1.60 -7.15
CA LEU A 133 -9.70 -1.74 -6.19
C LEU A 133 -10.78 -0.67 -6.44
N HIS A 134 -12.03 -1.01 -6.14
CA HIS A 134 -13.17 -0.09 -6.19
C HIS A 134 -14.01 -0.26 -4.95
N TRP A 135 -14.27 0.82 -4.21
CA TRP A 135 -15.06 0.73 -2.98
C TRP A 135 -16.07 1.88 -2.92
N PRO A 136 -17.28 1.66 -2.37
CA PRO A 136 -18.25 2.73 -2.17
C PRO A 136 -17.65 3.87 -1.32
N ALA A 137 -17.73 5.08 -1.85
CA ALA A 137 -17.25 6.27 -1.16
C ALA A 137 -18.18 6.65 0.00
N ALA A 138 -17.61 7.04 1.14
CA ALA A 138 -18.35 7.72 2.19
C ALA A 138 -18.81 9.09 1.68
N ASP A 139 -20.01 9.51 2.10
CA ASP A 139 -20.51 10.85 1.82
C ASP A 139 -19.78 11.87 2.69
N LEU A 140 -18.90 12.65 2.07
CA LEU A 140 -18.04 13.64 2.73
C LEU A 140 -18.16 14.99 2.02
N PRO A 141 -18.04 16.12 2.74
CA PRO A 141 -18.03 17.44 2.13
C PRO A 141 -16.98 17.55 1.02
N ALA A 142 -17.30 18.30 -0.03
CA ALA A 142 -16.34 18.57 -1.09
C ALA A 142 -15.07 19.24 -0.53
N GLY A 143 -13.91 18.84 -1.03
CA GLY A 143 -12.62 19.35 -0.57
C GLY A 143 -12.06 18.66 0.67
N THR A 144 -12.71 17.62 1.18
CA THR A 144 -12.25 16.89 2.39
C THR A 144 -10.91 16.21 2.14
N ILE A 145 -9.98 16.38 3.08
CA ILE A 145 -8.67 15.76 3.09
C ILE A 145 -8.64 14.61 4.11
N GLY A 146 -8.23 13.42 3.68
CA GLY A 146 -7.95 12.30 4.57
C GLY A 146 -6.53 12.36 5.12
N LEU A 147 -6.37 12.30 6.44
CA LEU A 147 -5.09 12.47 7.12
C LEU A 147 -4.64 11.19 7.84
N CYS A 148 -3.40 10.77 7.61
CA CYS A 148 -2.75 9.70 8.37
C CYS A 148 -1.31 10.10 8.72
N ALA A 149 -1.09 10.53 9.96
CA ALA A 149 0.23 10.94 10.45
C ALA A 149 0.99 9.85 11.21
N GLN A 150 0.36 8.72 11.51
CA GLN A 150 0.95 7.68 12.36
C GLN A 150 1.18 6.40 11.57
N ALA A 151 2.44 5.95 11.55
CA ALA A 151 2.81 4.63 11.09
C ALA A 151 2.67 3.58 12.20
N GLY A 152 2.90 2.30 11.87
CA GLY A 152 2.97 1.24 12.88
C GLY A 152 4.17 1.42 13.81
N ASP A 153 4.11 0.77 14.97
CA ASP A 153 5.06 0.97 16.08
C ASP A 153 6.50 0.49 15.81
N TRP A 154 6.74 -0.12 14.65
CA TRP A 154 8.05 -0.67 14.28
C TRP A 154 9.01 0.37 13.69
N ASP A 155 8.52 1.53 13.25
CA ASP A 155 9.35 2.63 12.72
C ASP A 155 8.72 3.98 13.06
N ALA A 156 9.00 4.44 14.29
CA ALA A 156 8.46 5.70 14.82
C ALA A 156 8.90 6.93 14.02
N GLU A 157 10.00 6.85 13.26
CA GLU A 157 10.50 7.97 12.44
C GLU A 157 9.61 8.31 11.26
N ARG A 158 8.73 7.39 10.86
CA ARG A 158 7.72 7.64 9.82
C ARG A 158 6.57 8.51 10.34
N SER A 159 6.38 8.57 11.65
CA SER A 159 5.25 9.26 12.25
C SER A 159 5.51 10.75 12.41
N ILE A 160 4.47 11.54 12.21
CA ILE A 160 4.47 13.00 12.35
C ILE A 160 3.81 13.36 13.69
N PRO A 161 4.37 14.29 14.47
CA PRO A 161 3.69 14.85 15.64
C PRO A 161 2.30 15.39 15.27
N PRO A 162 1.19 14.92 15.89
CA PRO A 162 -0.16 15.29 15.50
C PRO A 162 -0.44 16.80 15.49
N ALA A 163 0.21 17.56 16.38
CA ALA A 163 0.09 19.02 16.45
C ALA A 163 0.47 19.72 15.13
N LEU A 164 1.35 19.13 14.32
CA LEU A 164 1.73 19.72 13.03
C LEU A 164 0.60 19.64 11.99
N LEU A 165 -0.41 18.79 12.19
CA LEU A 165 -1.58 18.71 11.31
C LEU A 165 -2.64 19.79 11.60
N GLU A 166 -2.60 20.44 12.76
CA GLU A 166 -3.62 21.42 13.18
C GLU A 166 -3.90 22.51 12.14
N PRO A 167 -2.88 23.14 11.50
CA PRO A 167 -3.15 24.16 10.48
C PRO A 167 -3.93 23.62 9.28
N LEU A 168 -3.69 22.36 8.87
CA LEU A 168 -4.44 21.74 7.76
C LEU A 168 -5.91 21.55 8.13
N CYS A 169 -6.17 21.03 9.33
CA CYS A 169 -7.53 20.83 9.84
C CYS A 169 -8.28 22.15 10.08
N ALA A 170 -7.57 23.23 10.42
CA ALA A 170 -8.17 24.55 10.59
C ALA A 170 -8.57 25.22 9.27
N GLU A 171 -7.85 24.93 8.19
CA GLU A 171 -8.04 25.56 6.87
C GLU A 171 -9.01 24.79 5.96
N ARG A 172 -9.19 23.48 6.20
CA ARG A 172 -9.91 22.56 5.30
C ARG A 172 -10.69 21.51 6.09
N PRO A 173 -11.81 21.00 5.56
CA PRO A 173 -12.45 19.83 6.14
C PRO A 173 -11.50 18.63 6.08
N CYS A 174 -11.30 17.96 7.22
CA CYS A 174 -10.40 16.82 7.34
C CYS A 174 -11.09 15.62 7.99
N VAL A 175 -10.72 14.41 7.57
CA VAL A 175 -11.02 13.16 8.28
C VAL A 175 -9.73 12.46 8.68
N MET A 176 -9.70 11.90 9.89
CA MET A 176 -8.60 11.07 10.35
C MET A 176 -8.76 9.65 9.79
N LEU A 177 -7.68 9.14 9.18
CA LEU A 177 -7.57 7.78 8.67
C LEU A 177 -6.79 6.86 9.63
N THR A 178 -6.40 7.39 10.80
CA THR A 178 -5.82 6.65 11.92
C THR A 178 -6.87 6.40 12.99
N PRO A 179 -6.82 5.26 13.70
CA PRO A 179 -7.68 5.04 14.87
C PRO A 179 -7.32 5.95 16.04
N GLY A 180 -8.27 6.13 16.95
CA GLY A 180 -8.09 6.86 18.20
C GLY A 180 -8.64 8.27 18.15
N ALA A 181 -9.09 8.75 19.32
CA ALA A 181 -9.64 10.08 19.46
C ALA A 181 -8.57 11.16 19.23
N THR A 182 -8.98 12.32 18.74
CA THR A 182 -8.11 13.48 18.53
C THR A 182 -8.85 14.77 18.86
N ASP A 183 -8.09 15.75 19.35
CA ASP A 183 -8.57 17.12 19.57
C ASP A 183 -8.43 18.00 18.31
N LEU A 184 -7.88 17.47 17.22
CA LEU A 184 -7.79 18.18 15.95
C LEU A 184 -9.20 18.49 15.40
N PRO A 185 -9.44 19.68 14.82
CA PRO A 185 -10.75 20.05 14.27
C PRO A 185 -11.04 19.28 12.99
N CYS A 186 -11.50 18.03 13.13
CA CYS A 186 -11.80 17.10 12.04
C CYS A 186 -13.25 16.61 12.10
N LEU A 187 -13.74 16.04 11.00
CA LEU A 187 -15.11 15.56 10.85
C LEU A 187 -15.39 14.28 11.66
N ASN A 188 -14.35 13.53 12.05
CA ASN A 188 -14.45 12.30 12.84
C ASN A 188 -13.49 12.34 14.05
N PRO A 189 -13.81 13.07 15.12
CA PRO A 189 -12.91 13.24 16.27
C PRO A 189 -12.62 11.95 17.04
N GLN A 190 -13.37 10.87 16.81
CA GLN A 190 -13.10 9.54 17.37
C GLN A 190 -12.08 8.72 16.56
N GLY A 191 -11.59 9.26 15.43
CA GLY A 191 -10.67 8.60 14.52
C GLY A 191 -11.36 7.66 13.54
N CYS A 192 -10.54 6.94 12.78
CA CYS A 192 -10.97 5.88 11.88
C CYS A 192 -11.35 4.62 12.68
N PRO A 193 -12.48 3.95 12.38
CA PRO A 193 -12.91 2.74 13.11
C PRO A 193 -11.97 1.53 12.95
N PHE A 194 -10.98 1.61 12.06
CA PHE A 194 -9.99 0.56 11.79
C PHE A 194 -10.57 -0.80 11.35
N ASP A 195 -11.85 -0.77 10.93
CA ASP A 195 -12.46 -1.73 10.01
C ASP A 195 -12.06 -1.38 8.58
N MET A 196 -11.66 -2.38 7.78
CA MET A 196 -11.08 -2.11 6.45
C MET A 196 -12.11 -1.62 5.43
N GLY A 197 -13.37 -2.07 5.54
CA GLY A 197 -14.44 -1.58 4.67
C GLY A 197 -14.78 -0.11 4.96
N ALA A 198 -14.90 0.23 6.24
CA ALA A 198 -15.11 1.62 6.67
C ALA A 198 -13.90 2.52 6.33
N THR A 199 -12.67 2.02 6.52
CA THR A 199 -11.44 2.74 6.16
C THR A 199 -11.38 3.00 4.65
N ALA A 200 -11.69 1.99 3.83
CA ALA A 200 -11.73 2.13 2.37
C ALA A 200 -12.82 3.12 1.92
N ALA A 201 -13.97 3.15 2.59
CA ALA A 201 -15.03 4.11 2.29
C ALA A 201 -14.60 5.56 2.58
N LEU A 202 -13.92 5.81 3.70
CA LEU A 202 -13.35 7.12 4.01
C LEU A 202 -12.30 7.52 2.97
N VAL A 203 -11.35 6.63 2.65
CA VAL A 203 -10.33 6.88 1.62
C VAL A 203 -10.96 7.18 0.26
N ALA A 204 -11.98 6.42 -0.15
CA ALA A 204 -12.68 6.63 -1.40
C ALA A 204 -13.49 7.94 -1.44
N GLY A 205 -13.98 8.40 -0.28
CA GLY A 205 -14.78 9.64 -0.15
C GLY A 205 -13.97 10.94 -0.22
N VAL A 206 -12.70 10.92 0.17
CA VAL A 206 -11.88 12.15 0.23
C VAL A 206 -11.37 12.62 -1.14
N ASP A 207 -11.18 13.94 -1.25
CA ASP A 207 -10.61 14.59 -2.43
C ASP A 207 -9.11 14.28 -2.56
N LEU A 208 -8.42 14.22 -1.42
CA LEU A 208 -6.99 14.01 -1.28
C LEU A 208 -6.71 13.19 -0.03
N VAL A 209 -5.75 12.27 -0.12
CA VAL A 209 -5.13 11.64 1.05
C VAL A 209 -3.76 12.28 1.30
N VAL A 210 -3.51 12.76 2.51
CA VAL A 210 -2.16 13.14 2.98
C VAL A 210 -1.77 12.13 4.06
N THR A 211 -0.73 11.34 3.79
CA THR A 211 -0.39 10.21 4.64
C THR A 211 1.12 10.03 4.74
N VAL A 212 1.59 9.46 5.83
CA VAL A 212 2.94 8.88 5.93
C VAL A 212 2.98 7.49 5.29
N ASP A 213 4.16 6.87 5.21
CA ASP A 213 4.39 5.54 4.63
C ASP A 213 3.75 4.42 5.47
N THR A 214 2.48 4.13 5.17
CA THR A 214 1.62 3.14 5.84
C THR A 214 0.72 2.41 4.83
N MET A 215 -0.08 1.46 5.33
CA MET A 215 -1.13 0.83 4.51
C MET A 215 -2.12 1.82 3.87
N ILE A 216 -2.33 3.01 4.47
CA ILE A 216 -3.23 4.04 3.93
C ILE A 216 -2.70 4.58 2.60
N ALA A 217 -1.38 4.74 2.45
CA ALA A 217 -0.77 5.13 1.18
C ALA A 217 -1.08 4.11 0.07
N HIS A 218 -0.94 2.83 0.39
CA HIS A 218 -1.21 1.74 -0.55
C HIS A 218 -2.70 1.58 -0.86
N LEU A 219 -3.58 1.72 0.15
CA LEU A 219 -5.03 1.67 -0.04
C LEU A 219 -5.52 2.83 -0.92
N ALA A 220 -5.05 4.04 -0.67
CA ALA A 220 -5.39 5.22 -1.46
C ALA A 220 -4.91 5.09 -2.91
N GLY A 221 -3.68 4.62 -3.10
CA GLY A 221 -3.14 4.29 -4.42
C GLY A 221 -3.96 3.21 -5.14
N ALA A 222 -4.33 2.14 -4.43
CA ALA A 222 -5.12 1.03 -4.98
C ALA A 222 -6.52 1.47 -5.46
N LEU A 223 -7.13 2.42 -4.74
CA LEU A 223 -8.42 3.05 -5.06
C LEU A 223 -8.29 4.21 -6.06
N GLY A 224 -7.08 4.53 -6.53
CA GLY A 224 -6.84 5.61 -7.50
C GLY A 224 -7.12 7.00 -6.94
N ARG A 225 -6.97 7.18 -5.62
CA ARG A 225 -7.16 8.47 -4.98
C ARG A 225 -5.91 9.34 -5.09
N PRO A 226 -6.05 10.66 -5.33
CA PRO A 226 -4.94 11.59 -5.21
C PRO A 226 -4.32 11.45 -3.83
N THR A 227 -3.01 11.22 -3.76
CA THR A 227 -2.31 10.92 -2.51
C THR A 227 -1.02 11.71 -2.42
N TRP A 228 -0.81 12.42 -1.33
CA TRP A 228 0.45 13.06 -1.01
C TRP A 228 1.12 12.28 0.12
N LEU A 229 2.17 11.56 -0.24
CA LEU A 229 2.91 10.69 0.65
C LEU A 229 4.06 11.47 1.28
N LEU A 230 4.02 11.62 2.60
CA LEU A 230 5.07 12.26 3.39
C LEU A 230 6.11 11.19 3.72
N VAL A 231 7.34 11.40 3.24
CA VAL A 231 8.37 10.37 3.20
C VAL A 231 9.50 10.77 4.15
N LYS A 232 9.89 9.89 5.09
CA LYS A 232 10.99 10.18 6.04
C LYS A 232 12.34 10.31 5.33
N ALA A 233 13.33 10.90 6.00
CA ALA A 233 14.64 11.18 5.41
C ALA A 233 15.37 9.93 4.86
N GLU A 234 15.21 8.78 5.53
CA GLU A 234 15.79 7.50 5.12
C GLU A 234 14.68 6.52 4.71
N PRO A 235 14.08 6.68 3.52
CA PRO A 235 12.86 5.97 3.21
C PRO A 235 13.07 4.52 2.79
N ASP A 236 11.99 3.76 2.90
CA ASP A 236 11.89 2.41 2.35
C ASP A 236 12.29 2.37 0.87
N TRP A 237 12.83 1.23 0.43
CA TRP A 237 13.35 1.01 -0.92
C TRP A 237 12.35 1.38 -2.04
N ARG A 238 11.05 1.37 -1.76
CA ARG A 238 9.97 1.76 -2.68
C ARG A 238 10.03 3.22 -3.13
N TRP A 239 10.41 4.11 -2.22
CA TRP A 239 10.30 5.55 -2.39
C TRP A 239 11.65 6.14 -2.73
N ASP A 240 11.71 6.85 -3.85
CA ASP A 240 12.90 7.58 -4.27
C ASP A 240 12.82 9.02 -3.75
N PRO A 241 13.62 9.43 -2.74
CA PRO A 241 13.54 10.77 -2.19
C PRO A 241 14.02 11.86 -3.16
N ALA A 242 14.66 11.48 -4.28
CA ALA A 242 15.01 12.43 -5.35
C ALA A 242 13.83 12.77 -6.27
N ARG A 243 12.69 12.08 -6.12
CA ARG A 243 11.53 12.20 -7.00
C ARG A 243 10.33 12.81 -6.29
N ARG A 244 9.43 13.37 -7.09
CA ARG A 244 8.10 13.83 -6.66
C ARG A 244 6.99 12.87 -7.09
N ASP A 245 7.22 12.05 -8.11
CA ASP A 245 6.34 10.98 -8.56
C ASP A 245 6.77 9.62 -7.99
N THR A 246 5.97 8.60 -8.26
CA THR A 246 6.30 7.21 -7.97
C THR A 246 5.77 6.27 -9.06
N PRO A 247 6.55 5.27 -9.52
CA PRO A 247 6.06 4.29 -10.50
C PRO A 247 4.99 3.36 -9.89
N TRP A 248 4.85 3.36 -8.56
CA TRP A 248 3.89 2.50 -7.87
C TRP A 248 2.45 2.98 -8.05
N TYR A 249 2.21 4.29 -7.95
CA TYR A 249 0.86 4.86 -7.91
C TYR A 249 0.85 6.18 -8.70
N PRO A 250 0.28 6.20 -9.91
CA PRO A 250 0.26 7.41 -10.75
C PRO A 250 -0.44 8.60 -10.11
N THR A 251 -1.37 8.37 -9.18
CA THR A 251 -2.09 9.41 -8.44
C THR A 251 -1.35 9.89 -7.19
N MET A 252 -0.12 9.42 -6.94
CA MET A 252 0.63 9.70 -5.72
C MET A 252 1.80 10.65 -5.97
N ARG A 253 1.98 11.62 -5.06
CA ARG A 253 3.09 12.57 -5.03
C ARG A 253 3.90 12.39 -3.74
N LEU A 254 5.21 12.34 -3.85
CA LEU A 254 6.13 12.20 -2.73
C LEU A 254 6.52 13.58 -2.18
N TYR A 255 6.53 13.71 -0.85
CA TYR A 255 7.06 14.85 -0.11
C TYR A 255 8.16 14.34 0.83
N PRO A 256 9.39 14.19 0.31
CA PRO A 256 10.52 13.69 1.09
C PRO A 256 10.99 14.72 2.09
N GLN A 257 11.27 14.25 3.30
CA GLN A 257 11.92 14.99 4.36
C GLN A 257 13.40 15.20 4.01
N ALA A 258 13.86 16.45 4.03
CA ALA A 258 15.24 16.80 3.73
C ALA A 258 16.21 16.43 4.86
N ALA A 259 15.77 16.55 6.11
CA ALA A 259 16.55 16.24 7.31
C ALA A 259 15.71 15.46 8.31
N ARG A 260 16.29 14.43 8.92
CA ARG A 260 15.59 13.54 9.87
C ARG A 260 14.84 14.32 10.94
N GLY A 261 13.54 14.06 11.05
CA GLY A 261 12.65 14.69 12.04
C GLY A 261 12.09 16.06 11.65
N ASP A 262 12.56 16.69 10.57
CA ASP A 262 12.01 17.96 10.07
C ASP A 262 10.70 17.74 9.29
N TRP A 263 9.66 17.35 10.00
CA TRP A 263 8.30 17.24 9.45
C TRP A 263 7.63 18.60 9.26
N SER A 264 8.09 19.62 9.96
CA SER A 264 7.55 20.98 9.87
C SER A 264 7.77 21.58 8.48
N SER A 265 8.98 21.45 7.92
CA SER A 265 9.27 21.91 6.55
C SER A 265 8.50 21.13 5.49
N VAL A 266 8.32 19.82 5.69
CA VAL A 266 7.49 18.98 4.81
C VAL A 266 6.05 19.48 4.79
N LEU A 267 5.46 19.71 5.96
CA LEU A 267 4.08 20.20 6.08
C LEU A 267 3.90 21.64 5.62
N ALA A 268 4.90 22.50 5.78
CA ALA A 268 4.90 23.84 5.20
C ALA A 268 4.81 23.77 3.66
N THR A 269 5.55 22.85 3.04
CA THR A 269 5.50 22.61 1.59
C THR A 269 4.13 22.07 1.15
N VAL A 270 3.58 21.12 1.90
CA VAL A 270 2.21 20.59 1.67
C VAL A 270 1.17 21.72 1.70
N ARG A 271 1.21 22.59 2.71
CA ARG A 271 0.28 23.72 2.83
C ARG A 271 0.41 24.70 1.66
N ALA A 272 1.64 25.03 1.26
CA ALA A 272 1.89 25.89 0.10
C ALA A 272 1.30 25.28 -1.19
N ASP A 273 1.52 23.99 -1.43
CA ASP A 273 1.00 23.28 -2.60
C ASP A 273 -0.54 23.17 -2.58
N LEU A 274 -1.16 23.03 -1.40
CA LEU A 274 -2.62 23.05 -1.26
C LEU A 274 -3.21 24.40 -1.61
N ALA A 275 -2.59 25.49 -1.13
CA ALA A 275 -3.02 26.85 -1.43
C ALA A 275 -2.93 27.16 -2.94
N ALA A 276 -1.93 26.58 -3.62
CA ALA A 276 -1.79 26.69 -5.07
C ALA A 276 -2.74 25.78 -5.88
N SER A 277 -3.44 24.83 -5.24
CA SER A 277 -4.27 23.81 -5.89
C SER A 277 -5.76 23.93 -5.51
N PRO A 278 -6.48 24.98 -5.97
CA PRO A 278 -7.83 25.28 -5.49
C PRO A 278 -8.93 24.29 -5.92
N SER A 279 -8.63 23.33 -6.81
CA SER A 279 -9.61 22.38 -7.36
C SER A 279 -9.17 20.92 -7.29
N ARG A 280 -10.14 19.98 -7.34
CA ARG A 280 -9.86 18.54 -7.46
C ARG A 280 -8.95 18.19 -8.64
N ARG A 281 -9.06 18.90 -9.77
CA ARG A 281 -8.23 18.65 -10.96
C ARG A 281 -6.78 19.08 -10.74
N SER A 282 -6.54 20.19 -10.04
CA SER A 282 -5.18 20.67 -9.74
C SER A 282 -4.41 19.76 -8.78
N LEU A 283 -5.10 18.97 -7.96
CA LEU A 283 -4.45 17.99 -7.06
C LEU A 283 -3.88 16.77 -7.79
N VAL A 284 -4.29 16.56 -9.04
CA VAL A 284 -3.87 15.42 -9.89
C VAL A 284 -3.03 15.87 -11.09
N ALA A 285 -3.20 17.13 -11.52
CA ALA A 285 -2.51 17.67 -12.68
C ALA A 285 -1.00 17.87 -12.40
N TRP A 286 -0.17 17.20 -13.19
CA TRP A 286 1.26 17.46 -13.28
C TRP A 286 1.49 18.79 -14.01
N PRO A 287 2.32 19.73 -13.50
CA PRO A 287 3.10 20.55 -14.41
C PRO A 287 4.13 19.62 -15.08
N ALA A 288 4.12 19.59 -16.41
CA ALA A 288 5.11 18.87 -17.22
C ALA A 288 6.52 19.44 -17.02
#